data_AF-A0A1H5ZCP4-F1
#
_entry.id   AF-A0A1H5ZCP4-F1
#
_cell.length_a   1.000
_cell.length_b   1.000
_cell.length_c   1.000
_cell.angle_alpha   90.00
_cell.angle_beta   90.00
_cell.angle_gamma   90.00
#
_symmetry.space_group_name_H-M   'P 1'
#
loop_
_entity.id
_entity.type
_entity.pdbx_description
1 polymer ?
#
loop_
_entity_poly.entity_id
_entity_poly.type
_entity_poly.pdbx_seq_one_letter_code
_entity_poly.pdbx_strand_id
1 'polypeptide(L)'
;MRFVNEDTGTADKCDFCIHRVSQGLQPACVEACPSRARIFGDLNDPESEVSKLIAENPVTVLRPEKGTGPNVYYIGADHTDEKDPRPDGMYVDVKTNRRHLERR
;
A
#
# COMPACT_ATOMS: atom_id res chain seq x y z
N MET A 1 5.09 6.74 1.41
CA MET A 1 5.78 7.65 0.48
C MET A 1 5.31 9.07 0.77
N ARG A 2 6.24 10.04 0.85
CA ARG A 2 5.94 11.46 0.92
C ARG A 2 6.33 12.09 -0.42
N PHE A 3 5.55 13.03 -0.90
CA PHE A 3 5.86 13.82 -2.08
C PHE A 3 5.62 15.30 -1.77
N VAL A 4 6.30 16.19 -2.49
CA VAL A 4 6.07 17.64 -2.35
C VAL A 4 5.01 18.03 -3.38
N ASN A 5 3.96 18.68 -2.91
CA ASN A 5 2.98 19.32 -3.76
C ASN A 5 3.58 20.61 -4.31
N GLU A 6 3.76 20.69 -5.63
CA GLU A 6 4.44 21.83 -6.27
C GLU A 6 3.62 23.12 -6.21
N ASP A 7 2.29 23.02 -6.13
CA ASP A 7 1.40 24.19 -6.10
C ASP A 7 1.36 24.84 -4.71
N THR A 8 1.30 24.02 -3.66
CA THR A 8 1.19 24.50 -2.27
C THR A 8 2.55 24.58 -1.55
N GLY A 9 3.58 23.93 -2.10
CA GLY A 9 4.89 23.76 -1.45
C GLY A 9 4.86 22.85 -0.21
N THR A 10 3.75 22.12 0.02
CA THR A 10 3.58 21.29 1.22
C THR A 10 3.94 19.83 0.95
N ALA A 11 4.38 19.12 1.98
CA ALA A 11 4.61 17.68 1.89
C ALA A 11 3.31 16.91 2.08
N ASP A 12 2.91 16.16 1.06
CA ASP A 12 1.75 15.27 1.07
C ASP A 12 2.17 13.81 1.17
N LYS A 13 1.23 12.97 1.61
CA LYS A 13 1.40 11.52 1.68
C LYS A 13 0.07 10.78 1.66
N CYS A 14 0.12 9.48 1.41
CA CYS A 14 -1.01 8.60 1.71
C CYS A 14 -1.44 8.75 3.17
N ASP A 15 -2.72 9.01 3.38
CA ASP A 15 -3.40 9.22 4.64
C ASP A 15 -4.42 8.10 4.96
N PHE A 16 -4.36 7.01 4.20
CA PHE A 16 -5.38 5.94 4.18
C PHE A 16 -6.81 6.45 3.91
N CYS A 17 -6.93 7.52 3.12
CA CYS A 17 -8.19 8.14 2.77
C CYS A 17 -9.02 8.46 4.02
N ILE A 18 -8.43 9.14 5.02
CA ILE A 18 -9.12 9.44 6.29
C ILE A 18 -10.48 10.13 6.08
N HIS A 19 -10.59 10.95 5.05
CA HIS A 19 -11.82 11.62 4.63
C HIS A 19 -12.94 10.65 4.20
N ARG A 20 -12.60 9.46 3.69
CA ARG A 20 -13.55 8.38 3.34
C ARG A 20 -13.82 7.47 4.53
N VAL A 21 -12.75 7.03 5.20
CA VAL A 21 -12.83 6.08 6.31
C VAL A 21 -13.65 6.64 7.46
N SER A 22 -13.52 7.94 7.76
CA SER A 22 -14.35 8.63 8.77
C SER A 22 -15.85 8.64 8.45
N GLN A 23 -16.23 8.37 7.20
CA GLN A 23 -17.62 8.26 6.74
C GLN A 23 -18.07 6.79 6.57
N GLY A 24 -17.26 5.82 7.00
CA GLY A 24 -17.53 4.39 6.85
C GLY A 24 -17.29 3.84 5.45
N LEU A 25 -16.64 4.62 4.57
CA LEU A 25 -16.28 4.19 3.21
C LEU A 25 -14.88 3.55 3.18
N GLN A 26 -14.68 2.62 2.26
CA GLN A 26 -13.37 2.03 2.01
C GLN A 26 -12.41 3.05 1.35
N PRO A 27 -11.08 2.93 1.57
CA PRO A 27 -10.10 3.72 0.85
C PRO A 27 -10.25 3.57 -0.67
N ALA A 28 -10.04 4.65 -1.42
CA ALA A 28 -10.26 4.65 -2.86
C ALA A 28 -9.41 3.59 -3.60
N CYS A 29 -8.19 3.34 -3.13
CA CYS A 29 -7.30 2.35 -3.72
C CYS A 29 -7.75 0.90 -3.47
N VAL A 30 -8.48 0.65 -2.39
CA VAL A 30 -9.06 -0.66 -2.04
C VAL A 30 -10.28 -0.91 -2.91
N GLU A 31 -11.20 0.06 -2.94
CA GLU A 31 -12.45 -0.02 -3.72
C GLU A 31 -12.21 -0.13 -5.23
N ALA A 32 -11.21 0.58 -5.75
CA ALA A 32 -10.87 0.54 -7.17
C ALA A 32 -10.16 -0.75 -7.61
N CYS A 33 -9.82 -1.68 -6.71
CA CYS A 33 -9.02 -2.86 -7.04
C CYS A 33 -9.90 -4.00 -7.57
N PRO A 34 -9.92 -4.30 -8.89
CA PRO A 34 -10.80 -5.32 -9.45
C PRO A 34 -10.43 -6.74 -8.98
N SER A 35 -9.14 -6.99 -8.76
CA SER A 35 -8.62 -8.28 -8.29
C SER A 35 -8.76 -8.48 -6.78
N ARG A 36 -9.26 -7.48 -6.03
CA ARG A 36 -9.30 -7.49 -4.56
C ARG A 36 -7.95 -7.78 -3.88
N ALA A 37 -6.84 -7.37 -4.51
CA ALA A 37 -5.50 -7.56 -3.96
C ALA A 37 -5.19 -6.69 -2.72
N ARG A 38 -6.05 -5.72 -2.39
CA ARG A 38 -5.88 -4.80 -1.26
C ARG A 38 -7.07 -4.96 -0.32
N ILE A 39 -6.78 -5.22 0.94
CA ILE A 39 -7.76 -5.37 2.02
C ILE A 39 -7.41 -4.34 3.10
N PHE A 40 -8.42 -3.66 3.63
CA PHE A 40 -8.25 -2.62 4.64
C PHE A 40 -9.24 -2.82 5.79
N GLY A 41 -8.77 -2.64 7.02
CA GLY A 41 -9.56 -2.84 8.23
C GLY A 41 -8.78 -2.51 9.49
N ASP A 42 -9.41 -2.73 10.65
CA ASP A 42 -8.80 -2.52 11.95
C ASP A 42 -8.02 -3.76 12.40
N LEU A 43 -6.73 -3.57 12.69
CA LEU A 43 -5.84 -4.63 13.18
C LEU A 43 -6.09 -4.97 14.66
N ASN A 44 -6.78 -4.10 15.40
CA ASN A 44 -7.15 -4.36 16.79
C ASN A 44 -8.44 -5.18 16.89
N ASP A 45 -9.22 -5.26 15.81
CA ASP A 45 -10.40 -6.10 15.72
C ASP A 45 -10.00 -7.48 15.15
N PRO A 46 -10.00 -8.56 15.96
CA PRO A 46 -9.67 -9.90 15.48
C PRO A 46 -10.71 -10.46 14.49
N GLU A 47 -11.92 -9.88 14.46
CA GLU A 47 -12.95 -10.30 13.50
C GLU A 47 -12.81 -9.65 12.12
N SER A 48 -11.95 -8.63 12.00
CA SER A 48 -11.71 -7.94 10.74
C SER A 48 -11.05 -8.85 9.69
N GLU A 49 -11.40 -8.64 8.42
CA GLU A 49 -10.86 -9.43 7.30
C GLU A 49 -9.33 -9.37 7.25
N VAL A 50 -8.74 -8.19 7.55
CA VAL A 50 -7.29 -8.01 7.55
C VAL A 50 -6.61 -8.77 8.70
N SER A 51 -7.19 -8.77 9.90
CA SER A 51 -6.65 -9.50 11.06
C SER A 51 -6.64 -11.00 10.81
N LYS A 52 -7.73 -11.53 10.25
CA LYS A 52 -7.84 -12.94 9.87
C LYS A 52 -6.80 -13.33 8.82
N LEU A 53 -6.68 -12.53 7.75
CA LEU A 53 -5.70 -12.79 6.69
C LEU A 53 -4.25 -12.79 7.20
N ILE A 54 -3.90 -11.88 8.12
CA ILE A 54 -2.57 -11.84 8.73
C ILE A 54 -2.32 -13.05 9.62
N ALA A 55 -3.32 -13.51 10.36
CA ALA A 55 -3.19 -14.68 11.23
C ALA A 55 -3.08 -16.00 10.45
N GLU A 56 -3.77 -16.10 9.32
CA GLU A 56 -3.86 -17.33 8.52
C GLU A 56 -2.71 -17.49 7.50
N ASN A 57 -2.01 -16.42 7.15
CA ASN A 57 -1.01 -16.42 6.08
C ASN A 57 0.36 -15.98 6.58
N PRO A 58 1.46 -16.49 5.99
CA PRO A 58 2.77 -15.88 6.17
C PRO A 58 2.75 -14.47 5.56
N VAL A 59 3.01 -13.47 6.39
CA VAL A 59 3.04 -12.06 5.98
C VAL A 59 4.43 -11.47 6.11
N THR A 60 4.72 -10.52 5.22
CA THR A 60 5.95 -9.73 5.29
C THR A 60 5.63 -8.24 5.24
N VAL A 61 6.58 -7.42 5.65
CA VAL A 61 6.50 -5.96 5.62
C VAL A 61 7.61 -5.41 4.75
N LEU A 62 7.39 -4.25 4.15
CA LEU A 62 8.45 -3.60 3.39
C LEU A 62 9.56 -3.12 4.32
N ARG A 63 10.78 -3.51 3.98
CA ARG A 63 12.02 -3.04 4.61
C ARG A 63 12.03 -3.18 6.14
N PRO A 64 11.91 -4.42 6.67
CA PRO A 64 11.92 -4.65 8.11
C PRO A 64 13.21 -4.16 8.78
N GLU A 65 14.33 -4.10 8.05
CA GLU A 65 15.63 -3.64 8.54
C GLU A 65 15.64 -2.17 8.96
N LYS A 66 14.63 -1.39 8.57
CA LYS A 66 14.50 0.03 8.95
C LYS A 66 13.79 0.26 10.29
N GLY A 67 13.26 -0.78 10.94
CA GLY A 67 12.68 -0.66 12.27
C GLY A 67 11.50 0.32 12.38
N THR A 68 10.77 0.56 11.28
CA THR A 68 9.70 1.58 11.23
C THR A 68 8.33 1.08 11.70
N GLY A 69 8.19 -0.23 11.99
CA GLY A 69 6.92 -0.88 12.33
C GLY A 69 5.79 -0.58 11.32
N PRO A 70 5.91 -0.96 10.04
CA PRO A 70 4.88 -0.65 9.04
C PRO A 70 3.56 -1.37 9.31
N ASN A 71 2.44 -0.68 9.06
CA ASN A 71 1.08 -1.24 9.15
C ASN A 71 0.52 -1.64 7.77
N VAL A 72 1.39 -2.04 6.85
CA VAL A 72 1.00 -2.57 5.53
C VAL A 72 1.74 -3.88 5.34
N TYR A 73 0.97 -4.96 5.22
CA TYR A 73 1.45 -6.33 5.15
C TYR A 73 1.23 -6.90 3.74
N TYR A 74 2.13 -7.79 3.32
CA TYR A 74 2.11 -8.43 2.02
C TYR A 74 2.03 -9.93 2.20
N ILE A 75 1.16 -10.59 1.42
CA ILE A 75 1.02 -12.03 1.37
C ILE A 75 1.49 -12.47 -0.02
N GLY A 76 2.56 -13.28 -0.09
CA GLY A 76 3.09 -13.80 -1.36
C GLY A 76 3.54 -12.72 -2.36
N ALA A 77 3.89 -11.53 -1.88
CA ALA A 77 4.30 -10.38 -2.68
C ALA A 77 5.56 -9.71 -2.09
N ASP A 78 6.43 -10.52 -1.48
CA ASP A 78 7.67 -10.04 -0.90
C ASP A 78 8.70 -9.77 -2.00
N HIS A 79 9.35 -8.60 -1.97
CA HIS A 79 10.58 -8.32 -2.72
C HIS A 79 11.75 -9.27 -2.39
N THR A 80 11.66 -10.02 -1.29
CA THR A 80 12.60 -11.09 -0.92
C THR A 80 12.08 -12.50 -1.21
N ASP A 81 10.89 -12.63 -1.81
CA ASP A 81 10.37 -13.93 -2.24
C ASP A 81 11.30 -14.51 -3.32
N GLU A 82 11.81 -15.73 -3.10
CA GLU A 82 12.64 -16.44 -4.08
C GLU A 82 11.93 -16.63 -5.43
N LYS A 83 10.59 -16.54 -5.44
CA LYS A 83 9.75 -16.63 -6.64
C LYS A 83 9.50 -15.28 -7.31
N ASP A 84 9.91 -14.16 -6.71
CA ASP A 84 9.84 -12.85 -7.37
C ASP A 84 10.89 -12.84 -8.51
N PRO A 85 10.47 -12.77 -9.78
CA PRO A 85 11.41 -12.80 -10.90
C PRO A 85 12.24 -11.50 -11.02
N ARG A 86 11.97 -10.49 -10.19
CA ARG A 86 12.66 -9.20 -10.24
C ARG A 86 14.01 -9.29 -9.53
N PRO A 87 15.11 -8.84 -10.16
CA PRO A 87 16.42 -8.75 -9.51
C PRO A 87 16.36 -7.85 -8.28
N ASP A 88 17.10 -8.23 -7.22
CA ASP A 88 17.29 -7.37 -6.05
C ASP A 88 17.81 -5.98 -6.48
N GLY A 89 17.14 -4.92 -6.02
CA GLY A 89 17.44 -3.53 -6.38
C GLY A 89 16.79 -3.00 -7.67
N MET A 90 16.00 -3.79 -8.41
CA MET A 90 15.32 -3.30 -9.62
C MET A 90 13.97 -2.64 -9.29
N TYR A 91 13.93 -1.30 -9.30
CA TYR A 91 12.68 -0.55 -9.27
C TYR A 91 11.96 -0.64 -10.63
N VAL A 92 10.67 -0.95 -10.62
CA VAL A 92 9.83 -0.87 -11.82
C VAL A 92 9.53 0.60 -12.08
N ASP A 93 10.23 1.20 -13.03
CA ASP A 93 9.90 2.53 -13.52
C ASP A 93 8.67 2.43 -14.43
N VAL A 94 7.49 2.70 -13.86
CA VAL A 94 6.23 2.66 -14.59
C VAL A 94 6.21 3.84 -15.57
N LYS A 95 6.64 3.59 -16.81
CA LYS A 95 6.47 4.54 -17.91
C LYS A 95 4.99 4.67 -18.26
N THR A 96 4.30 5.56 -17.54
CA THR A 96 2.91 5.89 -17.86
C THR A 96 2.87 6.63 -19.20
N ASN A 97 1.94 6.25 -20.08
CA ASN A 97 1.69 6.92 -21.37
C ASN A 97 1.11 8.34 -21.22
N ARG A 98 0.85 8.80 -19.99
CA ARG A 98 0.38 10.16 -19.73
C ARG A 98 1.57 11.08 -19.60
N ARG A 99 1.55 12.20 -20.33
CA ARG A 99 2.55 13.26 -20.19
C ARG A 99 2.55 13.71 -18.74
N HIS A 100 3.70 14.11 -18.21
CA HIS A 100 3.86 14.49 -16.79
C HIS A 100 2.78 15.50 -16.34
N LEU A 101 2.40 16.43 -17.22
CA LEU A 101 1.39 17.47 -17.02
C LEU A 101 -0.06 16.94 -16.95
N GLU A 102 -0.31 15.69 -17.34
CA GLU A 102 -1.63 15.04 -17.40
C GLU A 102 -1.79 13.98 -16.30
N ARG A 103 -0.80 13.87 -15.40
CA ARG A 103 -0.81 12.97 -14.23
C ARG A 103 -1.49 13.70 -13.08
N ARG A 104 -2.82 13.61 -13.06
CA ARG A 104 -3.67 14.03 -11.93
C ARG A 104 -3.67 12.99 -10.83
#